data_AF-A0A349H024-F1
#
_entry.id   AF-A0A349H024-F1
#
_cell.length_a   1.000
_cell.length_b   1.000
_cell.length_c   1.000
_cell.angle_alpha   90.00
_cell.angle_beta   90.00
_cell.angle_gamma   90.00
#
_symmetry.space_group_name_H-M   'P 1'
#
loop_
_entity.id
_entity.type
_entity.pdbx_description
1 polymer ?
#
loop_
_entity_poly.entity_id
_entity_poly.type
_entity_poly.pdbx_seq_one_letter_code
_entity_poly.pdbx_strand_id
1 'polypeptide(L)'
;MHREGVVVDTRQSINDRGGQALIEMTIGMVSLMILVAVIAQLAMFVRTSHETSVRAREQAGSLALSEYPLSVTATYIGATEVGPDSKPYTKDDVFVNGDASAYCRDILDPLAAESADWNTLDEIPANPFTQLRGTQNPMQSFGLLRGQDGEPVPLLPAVRSLLYRADSIQMEETVWMPWTKGVY
;
A
#
# COMPACT_ATOMS: atom_id res chain seq x y z
N MET A 1 -66.51 -33.84 32.83
CA MET A 1 -66.21 -33.58 31.41
C MET A 1 -66.80 -32.22 31.06
N HIS A 2 -66.01 -31.15 31.17
CA HIS A 2 -66.41 -29.79 30.81
C HIS A 2 -65.28 -29.20 29.96
N ARG A 3 -65.57 -28.97 28.68
CA ARG A 3 -64.74 -28.21 27.75
C ARG A 3 -65.28 -26.80 27.76
N GLU A 4 -64.57 -25.88 28.41
CA GLU A 4 -64.77 -24.45 28.20
C GLU A 4 -63.68 -23.94 27.25
N GLY A 5 -64.15 -23.30 26.19
CA GLY A 5 -63.37 -22.90 25.04
C GLY A 5 -62.37 -21.80 25.36
N VAL A 6 -61.18 -21.95 24.80
CA VAL A 6 -60.15 -20.91 24.72
C VAL A 6 -60.70 -19.78 23.86
N VAL A 7 -61.02 -18.66 24.50
CA VAL A 7 -61.27 -17.38 23.81
C VAL A 7 -59.92 -16.86 23.34
N VAL A 8 -59.61 -17.05 22.06
CA VAL A 8 -58.45 -16.45 21.42
C VAL A 8 -58.76 -14.96 21.26
N ASP A 9 -58.13 -14.15 22.12
CA ASP A 9 -58.26 -12.70 22.11
C ASP A 9 -57.48 -12.10 20.93
N THR A 10 -58.16 -11.96 19.80
CA THR A 10 -57.63 -11.35 18.57
C THR A 10 -57.67 -9.82 18.66
N ARG A 11 -57.05 -9.23 19.68
CA ARG A 11 -57.00 -7.77 19.84
C ARG A 11 -55.63 -7.28 20.29
N GLN A 12 -54.63 -7.31 19.41
CA GLN A 12 -53.50 -6.37 19.43
C GLN A 12 -52.59 -6.59 18.21
N SER A 13 -52.72 -5.76 17.17
CA SER A 13 -51.62 -5.54 16.20
C SER A 13 -51.77 -4.29 15.29
N ILE A 14 -52.75 -3.41 15.52
CA ILE A 14 -53.01 -2.29 14.60
C ILE A 14 -52.20 -1.03 14.96
N ASN A 15 -51.67 -0.90 16.18
CA ASN A 15 -50.91 0.30 16.60
C ASN A 15 -49.38 0.21 16.53
N ASP A 16 -48.78 -0.96 16.26
CA ASP A 16 -47.31 -1.08 16.17
C ASP A 16 -46.74 -0.63 14.81
N ARG A 17 -47.57 -0.57 13.76
CA ARG A 17 -47.13 -0.30 12.39
C ARG A 17 -46.70 1.15 12.15
N GLY A 18 -47.31 2.11 12.86
CA GLY A 18 -47.00 3.54 12.69
C GLY A 18 -45.65 3.94 13.26
N GLY A 19 -45.29 3.42 14.44
CA GLY A 19 -43.98 3.63 15.05
C GLY A 19 -42.86 2.93 14.29
N GLN A 20 -43.14 1.72 13.78
CA GLN A 20 -42.20 0.95 12.99
C GLN A 20 -41.81 1.66 11.68
N ALA A 21 -42.77 2.24 10.95
CA ALA A 21 -42.49 2.94 9.70
C ALA A 21 -41.57 4.16 9.88
N LEU A 22 -41.73 4.92 10.98
CA LEU A 22 -40.86 6.05 11.28
C LEU A 22 -39.44 5.62 11.64
N ILE A 23 -39.31 4.51 12.39
CA ILE A 23 -38.01 3.93 12.74
C ILE A 23 -37.31 3.43 11.47
N GLU A 24 -38.00 2.69 10.61
CA GLU A 24 -37.46 2.19 9.34
C GLU A 24 -37.02 3.34 8.42
N MET A 25 -37.81 4.40 8.31
CA MET A 25 -37.43 5.60 7.55
C MET A 25 -36.19 6.28 8.12
N THR A 26 -36.10 6.39 9.46
CA THR A 26 -34.94 6.99 10.12
C THR A 26 -33.68 6.17 9.89
N ILE A 27 -33.77 4.84 10.03
CA ILE A 27 -32.66 3.91 9.77
C ILE A 27 -32.24 4.00 8.30
N GLY A 28 -33.20 4.04 7.36
CA GLY A 28 -32.91 4.18 5.94
C GLY A 28 -32.18 5.48 5.62
N MET A 29 -32.63 6.59 6.20
CA MET A 29 -32.01 7.91 6.01
C MET A 29 -30.59 7.95 6.59
N VAL A 30 -30.39 7.47 7.82
CA VAL A 30 -29.07 7.39 8.45
C VAL A 30 -28.12 6.51 7.63
N SER A 31 -28.61 5.35 7.15
CA SER A 31 -27.82 4.45 6.31
C SER A 31 -27.40 5.12 5.00
N LEU A 32 -28.32 5.85 4.35
CA LEU A 32 -28.03 6.60 3.14
C LEU A 32 -26.97 7.69 3.38
N MET A 33 -27.07 8.42 4.50
CA MET A 33 -26.08 9.44 4.86
C MET A 33 -24.70 8.84 5.10
N ILE A 34 -24.62 7.70 5.79
CA ILE A 34 -23.36 6.98 6.00
C ILE A 34 -22.78 6.54 4.65
N LEU A 35 -23.60 5.98 3.76
CA LEU A 35 -23.15 5.56 2.43
C LEU A 35 -22.57 6.73 1.63
N VAL A 36 -23.26 7.86 1.60
CA VAL A 36 -22.79 9.08 0.92
C VAL A 36 -21.46 9.56 1.53
N ALA A 37 -21.33 9.57 2.85
CA ALA A 37 -20.10 9.96 3.53
C ALA A 37 -18.92 9.02 3.19
N VAL A 38 -19.16 7.71 3.12
CA VAL A 38 -18.14 6.72 2.73
C VAL A 38 -17.71 6.95 1.28
N ILE A 39 -18.65 7.15 0.36
CA ILE A 39 -18.34 7.42 -1.05
C ILE A 39 -17.52 8.71 -1.19
N ALA A 40 -17.91 9.78 -0.50
CA ALA A 40 -17.16 11.04 -0.50
C ALA A 40 -15.74 10.86 0.04
N GLN A 41 -15.58 10.10 1.13
CA GLN A 41 -14.26 9.79 1.67
C GLN A 41 -13.40 8.99 0.69
N LEU A 42 -13.96 7.98 0.03
CA LEU A 42 -13.25 7.21 -0.99
C LEU A 42 -12.78 8.09 -2.15
N ALA A 43 -13.62 9.04 -2.60
CA ALA A 43 -13.23 10.00 -3.63
C ALA A 43 -12.04 10.87 -3.20
N MET A 44 -12.00 11.32 -1.94
CA MET A 44 -10.85 12.07 -1.40
C MET A 44 -9.58 11.22 -1.36
N PHE A 45 -9.68 9.95 -0.96
CA PHE A 45 -8.54 9.03 -0.99
C PHE A 45 -8.01 8.78 -2.39
N VAL A 46 -8.89 8.46 -3.35
CA VAL A 46 -8.48 8.21 -4.74
C VAL A 46 -7.82 9.44 -5.34
N ARG A 47 -8.40 10.62 -5.12
CA ARG A 47 -7.82 11.88 -5.60
C ARG A 47 -6.43 12.11 -5.02
N THR A 48 -6.29 12.03 -3.70
CA THR A 48 -5.01 12.30 -3.05
C THR A 48 -3.97 11.24 -3.46
N SER A 49 -4.37 9.98 -3.67
CA SER A 49 -3.47 8.90 -4.11
C SER A 49 -2.96 9.16 -5.52
N HIS A 50 -3.83 9.64 -6.39
CA HIS A 50 -3.43 10.01 -7.73
C HIS A 50 -2.48 11.22 -7.71
N GLU A 51 -2.77 12.24 -6.91
CA GLU A 51 -1.93 13.44 -6.80
C GLU A 51 -0.54 13.10 -6.23
N THR A 52 -0.46 12.30 -5.15
CA THR A 52 0.82 11.86 -4.58
C THR A 52 1.59 10.96 -5.56
N SER A 53 0.91 10.08 -6.29
CA SER A 53 1.56 9.23 -7.31
C SER A 53 2.10 10.02 -8.49
N VAL A 54 1.39 11.07 -8.93
CA VAL A 54 1.90 11.98 -9.97
C VAL A 54 3.12 12.73 -9.47
N ARG A 55 3.09 13.31 -8.26
CA ARG A 55 4.25 14.04 -7.69
C ARG A 55 5.45 13.12 -7.45
N ALA A 56 5.22 11.92 -6.91
CA ALA A 56 6.29 10.94 -6.72
C ALA A 56 6.91 10.51 -8.06
N ARG A 57 6.10 10.34 -9.11
CA ARG A 57 6.59 10.07 -10.48
C ARG A 57 7.35 11.24 -11.09
N GLU A 58 6.85 12.46 -10.92
CA GLU A 58 7.52 13.68 -11.39
C GLU A 58 8.89 13.82 -10.74
N GLN A 59 8.97 13.60 -9.42
CA GLN A 59 10.23 13.57 -8.71
C GLN A 59 11.15 12.48 -9.27
N ALA A 60 10.71 11.21 -9.30
CA ALA A 60 11.52 10.11 -9.83
C ALA A 60 11.98 10.34 -11.28
N GLY A 61 11.11 10.88 -12.13
CA GLY A 61 11.38 11.18 -13.53
C GLY A 61 12.38 12.33 -13.71
N SER A 62 12.24 13.41 -12.92
CA SER A 62 13.21 14.52 -12.92
C SER A 62 14.60 14.04 -12.52
N LEU A 63 14.68 13.12 -11.54
CA LEU A 63 15.93 12.49 -11.14
C LEU A 63 16.45 11.56 -12.24
N ALA A 64 15.58 10.79 -12.90
CA ALA A 64 15.96 9.88 -13.98
C ALA A 64 16.58 10.58 -15.20
N LEU A 65 16.17 11.82 -15.43
CA LEU A 65 16.75 12.67 -16.48
C LEU A 65 18.03 13.39 -16.05
N SER A 66 18.37 13.39 -14.76
CA SER A 66 19.56 14.10 -14.27
C SER A 66 20.85 13.38 -14.69
N GLU A 67 21.91 14.17 -14.97
CA GLU A 67 23.21 13.65 -15.39
C GLU A 67 24.03 13.04 -14.24
N TYR A 68 23.63 13.30 -12.99
CA TYR A 68 24.35 12.85 -11.80
C TYR A 68 23.65 11.66 -11.16
N PRO A 69 24.34 10.55 -10.90
CA PRO A 69 23.77 9.49 -10.09
C PRO A 69 23.57 10.03 -8.67
N LEU A 70 22.33 10.26 -8.27
CA LEU A 70 22.04 10.44 -6.86
C LEU A 70 22.36 9.12 -6.16
N SER A 71 23.26 9.19 -5.19
CA SER A 71 23.53 8.06 -4.29
C SER A 71 22.29 7.83 -3.45
N VAL A 72 21.34 7.05 -3.97
CA VAL A 72 20.23 6.57 -3.16
C VAL A 72 20.79 5.39 -2.37
N THR A 73 20.97 5.59 -1.07
CA THR A 73 21.20 4.46 -0.17
C THR A 73 19.89 3.68 -0.11
N ALA A 74 19.84 2.55 -0.82
CA ALA A 74 18.72 1.65 -0.69
C ALA A 74 18.72 1.07 0.74
N THR A 75 17.54 1.02 1.34
CA THR A 75 17.35 0.22 2.54
C THR A 75 17.22 -1.23 2.10
N TYR A 76 18.19 -2.05 2.48
CA TYR A 76 18.12 -3.49 2.25
C TYR A 76 17.23 -4.11 3.31
N ILE A 77 16.47 -5.14 2.93
CA ILE A 77 15.68 -5.95 3.86
C ILE A 77 16.47 -7.24 4.10
N GLY A 78 16.91 -7.45 5.33
CA GLY A 78 17.68 -8.63 5.72
C GLY A 78 16.78 -9.77 6.18
N ALA A 79 15.73 -9.44 6.92
CA ALA A 79 14.72 -10.40 7.37
C ALA A 79 13.35 -9.73 7.50
N THR A 80 12.31 -10.54 7.46
CA THR A 80 10.93 -10.13 7.68
C THR A 80 10.39 -10.91 8.88
N GLU A 81 9.96 -10.21 9.92
CA GLU A 81 9.18 -10.79 11.01
C GLU A 81 7.71 -10.69 10.63
N VAL A 82 7.09 -11.87 10.39
CA VAL A 82 5.72 -11.94 9.90
C VAL A 82 4.74 -11.46 10.97
N GLY A 83 3.84 -10.58 10.56
CA GLY A 83 2.82 -9.98 11.41
C GLY A 83 1.70 -10.95 11.82
N PRO A 84 0.72 -10.46 12.59
CA PRO A 84 -0.40 -11.26 13.11
C PRO A 84 -1.22 -11.98 12.03
N ASP A 85 -1.23 -11.50 10.78
CA ASP A 85 -1.99 -12.15 9.71
C ASP A 85 -1.30 -13.40 9.12
N SER A 86 -0.07 -13.69 9.56
CA SER A 86 0.75 -14.83 9.12
C SER A 86 1.06 -14.85 7.62
N LYS A 87 0.97 -13.71 6.93
CA LYS A 87 1.32 -13.58 5.51
C LYS A 87 2.59 -12.76 5.36
N PRO A 88 3.60 -13.24 4.62
CA PRO A 88 4.82 -12.47 4.43
C PRO A 88 4.62 -11.31 3.44
N TYR A 89 5.43 -10.27 3.63
CA TYR A 89 5.48 -9.03 2.85
C TYR A 89 4.18 -8.22 2.92
N THR A 90 3.54 -8.20 4.08
CA THR A 90 2.35 -7.38 4.36
C THR A 90 2.71 -6.14 5.18
N LYS A 91 1.74 -5.23 5.35
CA LYS A 91 1.94 -3.95 6.03
C LYS A 91 2.20 -4.10 7.54
N ASP A 92 1.72 -5.20 8.13
CA ASP A 92 1.89 -5.52 9.55
C ASP A 92 3.20 -6.24 9.87
N ASP A 93 4.01 -6.55 8.86
CA ASP A 93 5.34 -7.13 9.05
C ASP A 93 6.34 -6.09 9.56
N VAL A 94 7.35 -6.58 10.30
CA VAL A 94 8.51 -5.80 10.70
C VAL A 94 9.70 -6.20 9.84
N PHE A 95 10.25 -5.24 9.10
CA PHE A 95 11.44 -5.46 8.28
C PHE A 95 12.70 -5.14 9.09
N VAL A 96 13.57 -6.13 9.24
CA VAL A 96 14.90 -5.95 9.82
C VAL A 96 15.81 -5.39 8.74
N ASN A 97 16.49 -4.28 9.05
CA ASN A 97 17.46 -3.67 8.16
C ASN A 97 18.54 -4.70 7.77
N GLY A 98 18.68 -4.92 6.48
CA GLY A 98 19.79 -5.64 5.89
C GLY A 98 20.92 -4.68 5.51
N ASP A 99 21.94 -5.25 4.89
CA ASP A 99 23.04 -4.49 4.30
C ASP A 99 23.35 -4.97 2.88
N ALA A 100 24.10 -4.14 2.15
CA ALA A 100 24.46 -4.42 0.77
C ALA A 100 25.39 -5.65 0.65
N SER A 101 26.22 -5.93 1.65
CA SER A 101 27.15 -7.07 1.63
C SER A 101 26.41 -8.40 1.76
N ALA A 102 25.39 -8.48 2.62
CA ALA A 102 24.50 -9.61 2.74
C ALA A 102 23.73 -9.84 1.44
N TYR A 103 23.20 -8.77 0.81
CA TYR A 103 22.57 -8.88 -0.50
C TYR A 103 23.52 -9.43 -1.57
N CYS A 104 24.76 -8.93 -1.63
CA CYS A 104 25.74 -9.45 -2.58
C CYS A 104 26.00 -10.95 -2.34
N ARG A 105 26.28 -11.34 -1.09
CA ARG A 105 26.58 -12.73 -0.74
C ARG A 105 25.40 -13.69 -0.96
N ASP A 106 24.19 -13.28 -0.60
CA ASP A 106 23.03 -14.17 -0.52
C ASP A 106 22.20 -14.18 -1.81
N ILE A 107 22.28 -13.11 -2.61
CA ILE A 107 21.49 -12.96 -3.85
C ILE A 107 22.38 -12.86 -5.09
N LEU A 108 23.42 -12.02 -5.10
CA LEU A 108 24.21 -11.80 -6.33
C LEU A 108 25.25 -12.89 -6.59
N ASP A 109 26.04 -13.25 -5.58
CA ASP A 109 27.10 -14.25 -5.72
C ASP A 109 26.54 -15.62 -6.17
N PRO A 110 25.37 -16.10 -5.66
CA PRO A 110 24.77 -17.35 -6.09
C PRO A 110 24.11 -17.31 -7.49
N LEU A 111 23.89 -16.14 -8.10
CA LEU A 111 23.36 -16.07 -9.47
C LEU A 111 24.34 -16.65 -10.49
N ALA A 112 25.63 -16.66 -10.17
CA ALA A 112 26.63 -17.43 -10.87
C ALA A 112 26.80 -18.77 -10.15
N ALA A 113 26.52 -19.89 -10.81
CA ALA A 113 26.69 -21.21 -10.20
C ALA A 113 28.17 -21.49 -9.90
N GLU A 114 29.06 -20.97 -10.74
CA GLU A 114 30.50 -20.96 -10.54
C GLU A 114 31.09 -19.57 -10.76
N SER A 115 32.21 -19.26 -10.10
CA SER A 115 32.94 -18.00 -10.33
C SER A 115 33.35 -17.77 -11.80
N ALA A 116 33.41 -18.86 -12.59
CA ALA A 116 33.68 -18.84 -14.02
C ALA A 116 32.48 -18.38 -14.88
N ASP A 117 31.24 -18.49 -14.40
CA ASP A 117 30.04 -18.06 -15.15
C ASP A 117 30.00 -16.55 -15.34
N TRP A 118 30.62 -15.80 -14.43
CA TRP A 118 30.83 -14.37 -14.59
C TRP A 118 31.67 -14.04 -15.83
N ASN A 119 32.58 -14.93 -16.25
CA ASN A 119 33.38 -14.71 -17.44
C ASN A 119 32.50 -14.72 -18.70
N THR A 120 31.41 -15.49 -18.72
CA THR A 120 30.43 -15.46 -19.81
C THR A 120 29.70 -14.11 -19.88
N LEU A 121 29.43 -13.49 -18.73
CA LEU A 121 28.86 -12.13 -18.68
C LEU A 121 29.88 -11.07 -19.13
N ASP A 122 31.17 -11.28 -18.85
CA ASP A 122 32.28 -10.41 -19.24
C ASP A 122 32.55 -10.45 -20.76
N GLU A 123 32.24 -11.57 -21.43
CA GLU A 123 32.36 -11.72 -22.89
C GLU A 123 31.32 -10.90 -23.67
N ILE A 124 30.22 -10.47 -23.04
CA ILE A 124 29.18 -9.67 -23.68
C ILE A 124 29.63 -8.20 -23.72
N PRO A 125 29.85 -7.62 -24.92
CA PRO A 125 30.31 -6.24 -25.03
C PRO A 125 29.33 -5.27 -24.38
N ALA A 126 29.87 -4.35 -23.56
CA ALA A 126 29.11 -3.32 -22.85
C ALA A 126 27.99 -3.86 -21.92
N ASN A 127 28.15 -5.05 -21.35
CA ASN A 127 27.19 -5.61 -20.41
C ASN A 127 27.20 -4.84 -19.07
N PRO A 128 26.10 -4.16 -18.68
CA PRO A 128 26.06 -3.38 -17.43
C PRO A 128 26.12 -4.25 -16.17
N PHE A 129 25.77 -5.54 -16.27
CA PHE A 129 25.77 -6.45 -15.13
C PHE A 129 27.17 -6.91 -14.71
N THR A 130 28.19 -6.74 -15.55
CA THR A 130 29.59 -6.99 -15.17
C THR A 130 30.03 -6.10 -14.01
N GLN A 131 29.43 -4.91 -13.87
CA GLN A 131 29.69 -3.99 -12.76
C GLN A 131 29.08 -4.46 -11.42
N LEU A 132 28.18 -5.45 -11.44
CA LEU A 132 27.68 -6.08 -10.21
C LEU A 132 28.71 -7.02 -9.60
N ARG A 133 29.67 -7.52 -10.39
CA ARG A 133 30.72 -8.41 -9.90
C ARG A 133 31.65 -7.64 -8.95
N GLY A 134 31.61 -7.99 -7.67
CA GLY A 134 32.46 -7.36 -6.64
C GLY A 134 32.03 -5.95 -6.21
N THR A 135 30.84 -5.49 -6.60
CA THR A 135 30.29 -4.23 -6.06
C THR A 135 29.94 -4.40 -4.58
N GLN A 136 30.26 -3.39 -3.77
CA GLN A 136 29.80 -3.32 -2.39
C GLN A 136 28.42 -2.67 -2.27
N ASN A 137 27.90 -2.09 -3.36
CA ASN A 137 26.60 -1.43 -3.39
C ASN A 137 25.94 -1.66 -4.76
N PRO A 138 25.25 -2.79 -4.93
CA PRO A 138 24.66 -3.15 -6.22
C PRO A 138 23.54 -2.22 -6.65
N MET A 139 22.95 -1.46 -5.73
CA MET A 139 21.89 -0.51 -6.08
C MET A 139 22.38 0.61 -6.97
N GLN A 140 23.65 1.01 -6.85
CA GLN A 140 24.27 1.96 -7.78
C GLN A 140 24.34 1.40 -9.20
N SER A 141 24.49 0.09 -9.36
CA SER A 141 24.60 -0.58 -10.67
C SER A 141 23.23 -0.75 -11.34
N PHE A 142 22.15 -0.95 -10.57
CA PHE A 142 20.79 -1.03 -11.13
C PHE A 142 20.24 0.34 -11.57
N GLY A 143 20.84 1.44 -11.08
CA GLY A 143 20.45 2.79 -11.48
C GLY A 143 19.00 3.12 -11.12
N LEU A 144 18.45 2.59 -10.03
CA LEU A 144 17.09 2.93 -9.63
C LEU A 144 17.07 4.24 -8.83
N LEU A 145 16.12 5.11 -9.17
CA LEU A 145 15.93 6.40 -8.54
C LEU A 145 14.56 6.44 -7.87
N ARG A 146 14.55 6.92 -6.62
CA ARG A 146 13.37 6.96 -5.77
C ARG A 146 12.72 8.34 -5.80
N GLY A 147 11.45 8.40 -6.16
CA GLY A 147 10.55 9.51 -5.84
C GLY A 147 9.62 9.09 -4.71
N GLN A 148 9.35 9.99 -3.77
CA GLN A 148 8.45 9.73 -2.64
C GLN A 148 7.67 10.98 -2.34
N ASP A 149 6.37 10.81 -2.12
CA ASP A 149 5.49 11.89 -1.70
C ASP A 149 4.44 11.36 -0.72
N GLY A 150 3.89 12.25 0.10
CA GLY A 150 2.84 11.86 1.03
C GLY A 150 2.02 13.03 1.53
N GLU A 151 0.73 12.78 1.75
CA GLU A 151 -0.22 13.80 2.16
C GLU A 151 -1.25 13.21 3.14
N PRO A 152 -1.59 13.94 4.23
CA PRO A 152 -2.64 13.51 5.13
C PRO A 152 -4.02 13.73 4.50
N VAL A 153 -4.83 12.67 4.46
CA VAL A 153 -6.23 12.76 4.04
C VAL A 153 -7.12 12.88 5.27
N PRO A 154 -7.83 14.00 5.47
CA PRO A 154 -8.72 14.17 6.61
C PRO A 154 -9.88 13.16 6.56
N LEU A 155 -10.28 12.63 7.72
CA LEU A 155 -11.43 11.75 7.84
C LEU A 155 -12.70 12.55 8.13
N LEU A 156 -13.76 12.30 7.35
CA LEU A 156 -15.08 12.84 7.65
C LEU A 156 -15.56 12.31 9.00
N PRO A 157 -16.31 13.11 9.79
CA PRO A 157 -16.74 12.71 11.13
C PRO A 157 -17.44 11.34 11.20
N ALA A 158 -18.29 11.04 10.21
CA ALA A 158 -18.99 9.75 10.11
C ALA A 158 -18.03 8.56 9.88
N VAL A 159 -16.96 8.76 9.11
CA VAL A 159 -15.95 7.73 8.83
C VAL A 159 -14.99 7.57 10.01
N ARG A 160 -14.62 8.68 10.67
CA ARG A 160 -13.78 8.67 11.87
C ARG A 160 -14.35 7.78 12.97
N SER A 161 -15.68 7.84 13.20
CA SER A 161 -16.35 6.97 14.16
C SER A 161 -16.36 5.50 13.77
N LEU A 162 -16.24 5.18 12.48
CA LEU A 162 -16.33 3.83 11.95
C LEU A 162 -14.97 3.12 11.90
N LEU A 163 -13.91 3.79 11.44
CA LEU A 163 -12.71 3.08 11.02
C LEU A 163 -11.56 3.09 12.05
N TYR A 164 -11.19 4.23 12.67
CA TYR A 164 -9.97 4.24 13.51
C TYR A 164 -9.94 5.30 14.63
N ARG A 165 -11.00 6.10 14.83
CA ARG A 165 -10.97 7.29 15.72
C ARG A 165 -9.77 8.23 15.46
N ALA A 166 -9.23 8.22 14.24
CA ALA A 166 -8.18 9.12 13.80
C ALA A 166 -8.78 10.33 13.07
N ASP A 167 -8.12 11.48 13.09
CA ASP A 167 -8.58 12.68 12.37
C ASP A 167 -8.15 12.71 10.90
N SER A 168 -7.08 11.98 10.57
CA SER A 168 -6.57 11.83 9.20
C SER A 168 -5.88 10.48 9.02
N ILE A 169 -5.71 10.07 7.76
CA ILE A 169 -4.85 8.95 7.38
C ILE A 169 -3.70 9.51 6.55
N GLN A 170 -2.47 9.23 6.97
CA GLN A 170 -1.29 9.56 6.18
C GLN A 170 -1.22 8.63 4.97
N MET A 171 -1.22 9.20 3.78
CA MET A 171 -1.00 8.44 2.56
C MET A 171 0.38 8.75 2.03
N GLU A 172 1.15 7.71 1.76
CA GLU A 172 2.51 7.81 1.24
C GLU A 172 2.61 6.95 -0.02
N GLU A 173 3.23 7.49 -1.05
CA GLU A 173 3.50 6.80 -2.29
C GLU A 173 5.00 6.86 -2.56
N THR A 174 5.59 5.72 -2.94
CA THR A 174 7.00 5.62 -3.34
C THR A 174 7.08 5.01 -4.72
N VAL A 175 7.80 5.67 -5.63
CA VAL A 175 7.99 5.25 -7.01
C VAL A 175 9.48 5.07 -7.27
N TRP A 176 9.83 3.96 -7.91
CA TRP A 176 11.18 3.68 -8.38
C TRP A 176 11.21 3.70 -9.91
N MET A 177 12.15 4.44 -10.49
CA MET A 177 12.37 4.52 -11.93
C MET A 177 13.81 4.19 -12.29
N PRO A 178 14.07 3.53 -13.44
CA PRO A 178 15.43 3.36 -13.95
C PRO A 178 16.01 4.72 -14.35
N TRP A 179 17.30 4.91 -14.09
CA TRP A 179 18.08 6.08 -14.48
C TRP A 179 18.36 6.02 -15.97
N THR A 180 17.69 6.89 -16.73
CA THR A 180 17.78 6.89 -18.19
C THR A 180 18.90 7.76 -18.72
N LYS A 181 19.61 8.51 -17.86
CA LYS A 181 20.71 9.42 -18.26
C LYS A 181 20.29 10.42 -19.35
N GLY A 182 19.02 10.84 -19.35
CA GLY A 182 18.49 11.75 -20.36
C GLY A 182 18.16 11.10 -21.71
N VAL A 183 18.19 9.77 -21.84
CA VAL A 183 17.73 9.06 -23.05
C VAL A 183 16.21 8.90 -22.99
N TYR A 184 15.51 9.43 -24.00
CA TYR A 184 14.06 9.30 -24.21
C TYR A 184 13.77 8.73 -25.61
#